data_AF-D9PGA4-F1
#
_entry.id   AF-D9PGA4-F1
#
_cell.length_a   1.000
_cell.length_b   1.000
_cell.length_c   1.000
_cell.angle_alpha   90.00
_cell.angle_beta   90.00
_cell.angle_gamma   90.00
#
_symmetry.space_group_name_H-M   'P 1'
#
loop_
_entity.id
_entity.type
_entity.pdbx_description
1 polymer ?
#
loop_
_entity_poly.entity_id
_entity_poly.type
_entity_poly.pdbx_seq_one_letter_code
_entity_poly.pdbx_strand_id
1 'polypeptide(L)'
;MVQSSPLVPDDATLLFTNAGMVQFKNIFTGTAPIPKNTRATSSQTCIRAGGKHNDLDNVGYTARHHTFFEMLGNFSFGDYFKQDAIAYAWEFVTSQKYLGLPAERYG
;
A
#
# COMPACT_ATOMS: atom_id res chain seq x y z
N MET A 1 9.66 -1.15 10.21
CA MET A 1 8.49 -1.86 9.68
C MET A 1 7.33 -1.62 10.65
N VAL A 2 6.15 -1.30 10.13
CA VAL A 2 4.91 -1.11 10.89
C VAL A 2 4.03 -2.34 10.67
N GLN A 3 3.35 -2.79 11.72
CA GLN A 3 2.47 -3.95 11.66
C GLN A 3 1.26 -3.69 10.77
N SER A 4 0.71 -4.76 10.19
CA SER A 4 -0.58 -4.69 9.52
C SER A 4 -1.65 -4.23 10.51
N SER A 5 -2.43 -3.22 10.12
CA SER A 5 -3.59 -2.78 10.89
C SER A 5 -4.75 -3.78 10.77
N PRO A 6 -5.72 -3.75 11.70
CA PRO A 6 -6.92 -4.58 11.60
C PRO A 6 -7.70 -4.39 10.30
N LEU A 7 -8.44 -5.42 9.89
CA LEU A 7 -9.30 -5.38 8.71
C LEU A 7 -10.51 -4.46 8.87
N VAL A 8 -10.98 -4.30 10.10
CA VAL A 8 -12.05 -3.36 10.44
C VAL A 8 -11.38 -2.10 11.00
N PRO A 9 -11.43 -0.96 10.28
CA PRO A 9 -10.81 0.28 10.73
C PRO A 9 -11.71 1.02 11.73
N ASP A 10 -11.11 1.90 12.55
CA ASP A 10 -11.86 2.82 13.42
C ASP A 10 -12.51 3.99 12.65
N ASP A 11 -12.33 4.04 11.34
CA ASP A 11 -12.89 5.06 10.44
C ASP A 11 -14.26 4.61 9.91
N ALA A 12 -15.32 5.24 10.41
CA ALA A 12 -16.71 4.95 10.02
C ALA A 12 -17.01 5.15 8.52
N THR A 13 -16.13 5.81 7.77
CA THR A 13 -16.28 5.97 6.30
C THR A 13 -15.75 4.77 5.50
N LEU A 14 -15.06 3.83 6.16
CA LEU A 14 -14.45 2.65 5.54
C LEU A 14 -15.08 1.38 6.10
N LEU A 15 -15.57 0.51 5.20
CA LEU A 15 -16.12 -0.78 5.60
C LEU A 15 -15.02 -1.77 5.99
N PHE A 16 -13.92 -1.80 5.22
CA PHE A 16 -12.74 -2.60 5.48
C PHE A 16 -11.47 -1.84 5.09
N THR A 17 -10.35 -2.21 5.71
CA THR A 17 -9.01 -1.77 5.30
C THR A 17 -8.72 -2.32 3.89
N ASN A 18 -8.67 -1.43 2.90
CA ASN A 18 -8.52 -1.78 1.48
C ASN A 18 -7.15 -1.39 0.88
N ALA A 19 -6.31 -0.73 1.68
CA ALA A 19 -4.98 -0.27 1.31
C ALA A 19 -4.07 -0.10 2.54
N GLY A 20 -2.75 -0.22 2.33
CA GLY A 20 -1.74 -0.02 3.37
C GLY A 20 -1.70 1.38 3.99
N MET A 21 -2.20 2.41 3.28
CA MET A 21 -2.17 3.79 3.75
C MET A 21 -3.26 4.12 4.79
N VAL A 22 -4.28 3.27 4.95
CA VAL A 22 -5.48 3.58 5.76
C VAL A 22 -5.11 3.92 7.20
N GLN A 23 -4.22 3.14 7.82
CA GLN A 23 -3.74 3.40 9.19
C GLN A 23 -2.91 4.69 9.34
N PHE A 24 -2.47 5.28 8.22
CA PHE A 24 -1.70 6.52 8.19
C PHE A 24 -2.53 7.73 7.71
N LYS A 25 -3.83 7.56 7.46
CA LYS A 25 -4.73 8.59 6.92
C LYS A 25 -4.58 9.92 7.67
N ASN A 26 -4.66 9.90 8.99
CA ASN A 26 -4.61 11.12 9.81
C ASN A 26 -3.24 11.83 9.74
N ILE A 27 -2.15 11.10 9.50
CA ILE A 27 -0.83 11.71 9.31
C ILE A 27 -0.80 12.44 7.96
N PHE A 28 -1.31 11.80 6.90
CA PHE A 28 -1.37 12.40 5.56
C PHE A 28 -2.31 13.59 5.45
N THR A 29 -3.40 13.62 6.23
CA THR A 29 -4.35 14.76 6.27
C THR A 29 -3.95 15.86 7.25
N GLY A 30 -2.83 15.70 7.98
CA GLY A 30 -2.38 16.65 9.00
C GLY A 30 -3.24 16.68 10.26
N THR A 31 -4.12 15.70 10.45
CA THR A 31 -4.96 15.55 11.65
C THR A 31 -4.17 14.91 12.80
N ALA A 32 -3.13 14.15 12.49
CA ALA A 32 -2.13 13.64 13.44
C ALA A 32 -0.75 14.23 13.11
N PRO A 33 0.12 14.45 14.12
CA PRO A 33 1.46 14.98 13.90
C PRO A 33 2.33 14.00 13.10
N ILE A 34 3.31 14.54 12.38
CA ILE A 34 4.35 13.73 11.73
C ILE A 34 5.14 12.99 12.84
N PRO A 35 5.25 11.66 12.78
CA PRO A 35 5.99 10.89 13.76
C PRO A 35 7.50 11.14 13.65
N LYS A 36 8.24 10.86 14.74
CA LYS A 36 9.73 10.94 14.74
C LYS A 36 10.34 10.09 13.63
N ASN A 37 9.76 8.92 13.36
CA ASN A 37 10.12 8.09 12.22
C ASN A 37 9.30 8.53 11.01
N THR A 38 9.88 9.40 10.19
CA THR A 38 9.25 10.01 9.01
C THR A 38 9.05 9.07 7.83
N ARG A 39 9.46 7.79 7.97
CA ARG A 39 9.30 6.73 6.97
C ARG A 39 8.70 5.50 7.60
N ALA A 40 7.84 4.82 6.84
CA ALA A 40 7.27 3.54 7.23
C ALA A 40 7.26 2.55 6.07
N THR A 41 7.17 1.26 6.40
CA THR A 41 6.89 0.18 5.46
C THR A 41 6.03 -0.87 6.15
N SER A 42 5.09 -1.48 5.42
CA SER A 42 4.22 -2.54 5.91
C SER A 42 3.86 -3.54 4.82
N SER A 43 3.47 -4.74 5.24
CA SER A 43 2.62 -5.65 4.48
C SER A 43 1.24 -5.57 5.11
N GLN A 44 0.28 -4.93 4.45
CA GLN A 44 -1.08 -4.75 4.98
C GLN A 44 -2.01 -5.79 4.41
N THR A 45 -2.68 -6.54 5.27
CA THR A 45 -3.82 -7.37 4.88
C THR A 45 -4.99 -6.47 4.48
N CYS A 46 -5.49 -6.64 3.25
CA CYS A 46 -6.50 -5.80 2.63
C CYS A 46 -7.73 -6.61 2.22
N ILE A 47 -8.92 -6.01 2.36
CA ILE A 47 -10.16 -6.51 1.77
C ILE A 47 -10.73 -5.51 0.77
N ARG A 48 -11.12 -5.99 -0.42
CA ARG A 48 -11.85 -5.25 -1.45
C ARG A 48 -13.11 -6.00 -1.88
N ALA A 49 -14.06 -6.09 -0.95
CA ALA A 49 -15.32 -6.83 -1.13
C ALA A 49 -16.57 -5.95 -0.89
N GLY A 50 -16.46 -4.63 -1.10
CA GLY A 50 -17.57 -3.69 -0.96
C GLY A 50 -17.10 -2.24 -0.80
N GLY A 51 -17.98 -1.28 -1.11
CA GLY A 51 -17.68 0.17 -1.06
C GLY A 51 -17.03 0.71 -2.35
N LYS A 52 -16.24 1.80 -2.25
CA LYS A 52 -15.62 2.48 -3.41
C LYS A 52 -14.65 1.59 -4.21
N HIS A 53 -14.05 0.59 -3.57
CA HIS A 53 -13.21 -0.43 -4.21
C HIS A 53 -13.85 -1.80 -3.99
N ASN A 54 -14.66 -2.25 -4.95
CA ASN A 54 -15.35 -3.53 -4.90
C ASN A 54 -14.82 -4.45 -6.00
N ASP A 55 -14.00 -5.43 -5.64
CA ASP A 55 -13.49 -6.44 -6.57
C ASP A 55 -14.34 -7.73 -6.55
N LEU A 56 -15.44 -7.76 -5.78
CA LEU A 56 -16.28 -8.94 -5.58
C LEU A 56 -16.82 -9.53 -6.89
N ASP A 57 -17.20 -8.67 -7.85
CA ASP A 57 -17.72 -9.10 -9.15
C ASP A 57 -16.60 -9.55 -10.12
N ASN A 58 -15.33 -9.24 -9.84
CA ASN A 58 -14.18 -9.60 -10.67
C ASN A 58 -13.47 -10.89 -10.20
N VAL A 59 -13.74 -11.32 -8.97
CA VAL A 59 -13.17 -12.53 -8.37
C VAL A 59 -13.75 -13.77 -9.05
N GLY A 60 -12.88 -14.62 -9.58
CA GLY A 60 -13.27 -15.80 -10.36
C GLY A 60 -13.40 -15.58 -11.87
N TYR A 61 -13.48 -14.32 -12.33
CA TYR A 61 -13.54 -13.97 -13.76
C TYR A 61 -12.20 -13.53 -14.35
N THR A 62 -11.23 -13.17 -13.49
CA THR A 62 -9.91 -12.69 -13.93
C THR A 62 -8.81 -13.26 -13.04
N ALA A 63 -7.61 -13.46 -13.60
CA ALA A 63 -6.50 -14.09 -12.89
C ALA A 63 -5.80 -13.20 -11.84
N ARG A 64 -6.29 -11.98 -11.58
CA ARG A 64 -5.55 -10.95 -10.81
C ARG A 64 -6.35 -10.25 -9.71
N HIS A 65 -7.64 -10.55 -9.56
CA HIS A 65 -8.47 -9.91 -8.55
C HIS A 65 -8.76 -10.90 -7.41
N HIS A 66 -8.39 -10.49 -6.20
CA HIS A 66 -8.68 -11.20 -4.96
C HIS A 66 -9.50 -10.27 -4.06
N THR A 67 -10.47 -10.82 -3.33
CA THR A 67 -11.19 -10.08 -2.30
C THR A 67 -10.31 -9.82 -1.08
N PHE A 68 -9.41 -10.75 -0.75
CA PHE A 68 -8.44 -10.68 0.34
C PHE A 68 -7.03 -10.80 -0.22
N PHE A 69 -6.15 -9.85 0.10
CA PHE A 69 -4.77 -9.83 -0.40
C PHE A 69 -3.85 -9.05 0.53
N GLU A 70 -2.54 -9.19 0.34
CA GLU A 70 -1.54 -8.36 1.02
C GLU A 70 -1.05 -7.23 0.11
N MET A 71 -0.97 -6.02 0.65
CA MET A 71 -0.43 -4.84 -0.01
C MET A 71 0.90 -4.47 0.63
N LEU A 72 1.99 -4.63 -0.11
CA LEU A 72 3.31 -4.13 0.26
C LEU A 72 3.37 -2.62 -0.01
N GLY A 73 3.88 -1.84 0.96
CA GLY A 73 3.99 -0.39 0.81
C GLY A 73 5.19 0.22 1.51
N ASN A 74 5.68 1.33 0.94
CA ASN A 74 6.58 2.28 1.56
C ASN A 74 5.89 3.64 1.65
N PHE A 75 6.01 4.31 2.79
CA PHE A 75 5.31 5.55 3.10
C PHE A 75 6.32 6.62 3.55
N SER A 76 6.12 7.84 3.05
CA SER A 76 6.91 9.03 3.38
C SER A 76 6.00 10.05 4.06
N PHE A 77 6.37 10.48 5.26
CA PHE A 77 5.65 11.51 6.01
C PHE A 77 6.49 12.79 6.01
N GLY A 78 6.49 13.50 4.87
CA GLY A 78 7.29 14.72 4.69
C GLY A 78 8.81 14.47 4.57
N ASP A 79 9.20 13.26 4.13
CA ASP A 79 10.60 12.85 4.01
C ASP A 79 11.05 12.89 2.54
N TYR A 80 11.02 11.74 1.85
CA TYR A 80 11.31 11.64 0.44
C TYR A 80 10.06 11.90 -0.42
N PHE A 81 10.27 12.26 -1.69
CA PHE A 81 9.18 12.56 -2.61
C PHE A 81 9.35 11.82 -3.94
N LYS A 82 8.95 12.44 -5.06
CA LYS A 82 8.83 11.77 -6.37
C LYS A 82 10.09 11.04 -6.82
N GLN A 83 11.25 11.69 -6.81
CA GLN A 83 12.49 11.14 -7.36
C GLN A 83 12.90 9.85 -6.62
N ASP A 84 12.97 9.91 -5.30
CA ASP A 84 13.38 8.78 -4.48
C ASP A 84 12.32 7.69 -4.41
N ALA A 85 11.02 8.05 -4.40
CA ALA A 85 9.94 7.07 -4.43
C ALA A 85 9.99 6.22 -5.70
N ILE A 86 10.24 6.85 -6.86
CA ILE A 86 10.43 6.15 -8.13
C ILE A 86 11.71 5.31 -8.08
N ALA A 87 12.81 5.85 -7.57
CA ALA A 87 14.08 5.14 -7.45
C ALA A 87 13.96 3.86 -6.60
N TYR A 88 13.30 3.93 -5.44
CA TYR A 88 13.09 2.76 -4.58
C TYR A 88 12.27 1.66 -5.26
N ALA A 89 11.17 2.03 -5.92
CA ALA A 89 10.35 1.05 -6.64
C ALA A 89 11.11 0.42 -7.81
N TRP A 90 11.82 1.22 -8.59
CA TRP A 90 12.60 0.75 -9.73
C TRP A 90 13.75 -0.16 -9.31
N GLU A 91 14.51 0.23 -8.29
CA GLU A 91 15.61 -0.58 -7.74
C GLU A 91 15.07 -1.92 -7.24
N PHE A 92 13.99 -1.91 -6.47
CA PHE A 92 13.40 -3.15 -5.92
C PHE A 92 12.97 -4.13 -7.03
N VAL A 93 12.37 -3.61 -8.11
CA VAL A 93 11.87 -4.43 -9.23
C VAL A 93 13.00 -4.94 -10.12
N THR A 94 13.95 -4.09 -10.50
CA THR A 94 14.89 -4.38 -11.61
C THR A 94 16.29 -4.76 -11.17
N SER A 95 16.73 -4.36 -9.97
CA SER A 95 18.07 -4.67 -9.50
C SER A 95 18.22 -6.16 -9.23
N GLN A 96 19.35 -6.72 -9.67
CA GLN A 96 19.74 -8.11 -9.39
C GLN A 96 19.93 -8.41 -7.91
N LYS A 97 20.06 -7.37 -7.07
CA LYS A 97 20.09 -7.50 -5.61
C LYS A 97 18.73 -7.85 -5.01
N TYR A 98 17.64 -7.52 -5.71
CA TYR A 98 16.27 -7.66 -5.23
C TYR A 98 15.49 -8.63 -6.16
N LEU A 99 14.44 -8.18 -6.85
CA LEU A 99 13.62 -9.08 -7.67
C LEU A 99 14.27 -9.42 -9.02
N GLY A 100 15.19 -8.59 -9.53
CA GLY A 100 15.92 -8.84 -10.77
C GLY A 100 15.04 -8.99 -12.01
N LEU A 101 13.85 -8.38 -12.03
CA LEU A 101 12.92 -8.49 -13.16
C LEU A 101 13.47 -7.72 -14.38
N PRO A 102 13.27 -8.23 -15.62
CA PRO A 102 13.84 -7.60 -16.80
C PRO A 102 13.23 -6.21 -17.04
N ALA A 103 14.07 -5.18 -17.06
CA ALA A 103 13.66 -3.78 -17.17
C ALA A 103 12.92 -3.48 -18.48
N GLU A 104 13.27 -4.19 -19.56
CA GLU A 104 12.66 -4.08 -20.89
C GLU A 104 11.16 -4.43 -20.92
N ARG A 105 10.62 -5.08 -19.87
CA ARG A 105 9.19 -5.36 -19.75
C ARG A 105 8.36 -4.17 -19.26
N TYR A 106 9.01 -3.10 -18.82
CA TYR A 106 8.39 -1.95 -18.14
C TYR A 106 8.70 -0.60 -18.81
N GLY A 107 9.39 -0.63 -19.97
CA GLY A 107 9.74 0.55 -20.78
C GLY A 107 8.80 0.79 -21.95
#